data_AF-A0A925C742-F1
#
_entry.id   AF-A0A925C742-F1
#
_cell.length_a   1.000
_cell.length_b   1.000
_cell.length_c   1.000
_cell.angle_alpha   90.00
_cell.angle_beta   90.00
_cell.angle_gamma   90.00
#
_symmetry.space_group_name_H-M   'P 1'
#
loop_
_entity.id
_entity.type
_entity.pdbx_description
1 polymer ?
#
loop_
_entity_poly.entity_id
_entity_poly.type
_entity_poly.pdbx_seq_one_letter_code
_entity_poly.pdbx_strand_id
1 'polypeptide(L)' 'MRYHKAIAVNKAEADFIIGSGSAALSDTVVVSRGTQYYDVRAMTHSEIEAFVADLARAEHAATEAKTALLC' A
#
# COMPACT_ATOMS: atom_id res chain seq x y z
N MET A 1 9.12 -5.96 10.24
CA MET A 1 8.60 -5.01 9.21
C MET A 1 7.79 -3.93 9.90
N ARG A 2 8.04 -2.66 9.59
CA ARG A 2 7.67 -1.51 10.42
C ARG A 2 6.47 -0.74 9.80
N TYR A 3 5.39 -1.45 9.45
CA TYR A 3 4.20 -0.86 8.83
C TYR A 3 3.01 -0.83 9.80
N HIS A 4 3.22 -0.40 11.04
CA HIS A 4 2.19 -0.50 12.10
C HIS A 4 0.92 0.32 11.81
N LYS A 5 1.02 1.30 10.92
CA LYS A 5 -0.03 2.29 10.65
C LYS A 5 -0.79 2.05 9.34
N ALA A 6 -0.21 1.27 8.40
CA ALA A 6 -0.88 0.93 7.16
C ALA A 6 -1.83 -0.25 7.43
N ILE A 7 -3.13 -0.07 7.15
CA ILE A 7 -4.14 -1.10 7.41
C ILE A 7 -4.51 -1.73 6.08
N ALA A 8 -4.30 -3.04 5.96
CA ALA A 8 -4.77 -3.78 4.80
C ALA A 8 -6.31 -3.81 4.79
N VAL A 9 -6.89 -3.35 3.69
CA VAL A 9 -8.34 -3.29 3.49
C VAL A 9 -8.72 -4.02 2.21
N ASN A 10 -9.97 -4.43 2.10
CA ASN A 10 -10.50 -5.00 0.87
C ASN A 10 -10.90 -3.90 -0.12
N LYS A 11 -11.24 -4.30 -1.36
CA LYS A 11 -11.62 -3.35 -2.42
C LYS A 11 -12.83 -2.49 -2.05
N ALA A 12 -13.87 -3.07 -1.45
CA ALA A 12 -15.09 -2.33 -1.11
C ALA A 12 -14.81 -1.27 -0.03
N GLU A 13 -13.97 -1.60 0.94
CA GLU A 13 -13.50 -0.65 1.96
C GLU A 13 -12.64 0.46 1.37
N ALA A 14 -11.72 0.13 0.46
CA ALA A 14 -10.91 1.11 -0.26
C ALA A 14 -11.78 2.08 -1.07
N ASP A 15 -12.73 1.55 -1.84
CA ASP A 15 -13.67 2.34 -2.64
C ASP A 15 -14.52 3.25 -1.73
N PHE A 16 -14.95 2.76 -0.55
CA PHE A 16 -15.64 3.57 0.45
C PHE A 16 -14.78 4.70 1.01
N ILE A 17 -13.52 4.43 1.37
CA ILE A 17 -12.60 5.44 1.89
C ILE A 17 -12.38 6.55 0.84
N ILE A 18 -12.15 6.18 -0.42
CA ILE A 18 -11.98 7.12 -1.53
C ILE A 18 -13.26 7.96 -1.74
N GLY A 19 -14.43 7.31 -1.69
CA GLY A 19 -15.72 7.97 -1.89
C GLY A 19 -16.20 8.83 -0.71
N SER A 20 -15.67 8.61 0.50
CA SER A 20 -16.13 9.28 1.73
C SER A 20 -15.77 10.77 1.83
N GLY A 21 -15.03 11.33 0.86
CA GLY A 21 -14.95 12.78 0.59
C GLY A 21 -14.39 13.67 1.70
N SER A 22 -13.89 13.11 2.81
CA SER A 22 -13.37 13.89 3.94
C SER A 22 -11.93 14.35 3.77
N ALA A 23 -11.22 13.83 2.75
CA ALA A 23 -9.85 14.21 2.45
C ALA A 23 -9.84 15.19 1.27
N ALA A 24 -8.86 16.11 1.23
CA ALA A 24 -8.72 16.99 0.08
C ALA A 24 -8.47 16.13 -1.19
N LEU A 25 -8.85 16.64 -2.37
CA LEU A 25 -8.61 15.92 -3.64
C LEU A 25 -7.13 15.57 -3.89
N SER A 26 -6.21 16.24 -3.21
CA SER A 26 -4.76 16.02 -3.27
C SER A 26 -4.25 15.00 -2.26
N ASP A 27 -5.07 14.56 -1.30
CA ASP A 27 -4.61 13.68 -0.23
C ASP A 27 -4.59 12.23 -0.68
N THR A 28 -3.48 11.56 -0.40
CA THR A 28 -3.36 10.11 -0.62
C THR A 28 -3.94 9.38 0.58
N VAL A 29 -5.11 8.77 0.38
CA VAL A 29 -5.83 8.03 1.44
C VAL A 29 -5.70 6.52 1.34
N VAL A 30 -5.46 6.00 0.13
CA VAL A 30 -5.34 4.57 -0.15
C VAL A 30 -4.17 4.33 -1.12
N VAL A 31 -3.38 3.29 -0.84
CA VAL A 31 -2.38 2.75 -1.76
C VAL A 31 -2.86 1.38 -2.25
N SER A 32 -2.84 1.15 -3.58
CA SER A 32 -3.13 -0.15 -4.18
C SER A 32 -1.87 -0.78 -4.76
N ARG A 33 -1.69 -2.09 -4.52
CA ARG A 33 -0.63 -2.90 -5.12
C ARG A 33 -1.18 -4.26 -5.52
N GLY A 34 -1.27 -4.48 -6.83
CA GLY A 34 -1.90 -5.68 -7.39
C GLY A 34 -3.36 -5.82 -6.94
N THR A 35 -3.63 -6.84 -6.12
CA THR A 35 -4.96 -7.13 -5.55
C THR A 35 -5.14 -6.61 -4.12
N GLN A 36 -4.09 -6.03 -3.53
CA GLN A 36 -4.08 -5.55 -2.15
C GLN A 36 -4.30 -4.04 -2.09
N TYR A 37 -5.02 -3.60 -1.07
CA TYR A 37 -5.32 -2.19 -0.80
C TYR A 37 -4.91 -1.87 0.65
N TYR A 38 -4.38 -0.68 0.85
CA TYR A 38 -3.89 -0.22 2.14
C TYR A 38 -4.46 1.16 2.45
N ASP A 39 -5.17 1.29 3.57
CA ASP A 39 -5.53 2.58 4.15
C ASP A 39 -4.27 3.21 4.77
N VAL A 40 -3.93 4.39 4.27
CA VAL A 40 -2.74 5.15 4.67
C VAL A 40 -3.08 6.51 5.27
N ARG A 41 -4.34 6.77 5.62
CA ARG A 41 -4.78 8.07 6.18
C ARG A 41 -4.07 8.46 7.47
N ALA A 42 -3.55 7.47 8.22
CA ALA A 42 -2.78 7.69 9.45
C ALA A 42 -1.28 7.96 9.19
N MET A 43 -0.86 8.07 7.93
CA MET A 43 0.52 8.22 7.51
C MET A 43 0.77 9.60 6.90
N THR A 44 1.95 10.14 7.15
CA THR A 44 2.46 11.33 6.47
C THR A 44 2.93 11.00 5.06
N HIS A 45 3.10 12.02 4.21
CA HIS A 45 3.58 11.84 2.84
C HIS A 45 4.90 11.04 2.78
N SER A 46 5.89 11.40 3.59
CA SER A 46 7.18 10.70 3.65
C SER A 46 7.05 9.25 4.14
N GLU A 47 6.12 8.97 5.06
CA GLU A 47 5.84 7.59 5.48
C GLU A 47 5.18 6.78 4.36
N ILE A 48 4.30 7.39 3.56
CA ILE A 48 3.68 6.76 2.39
C ILE A 48 4.74 6.42 1.33
N GLU A 49 5.64 7.35 1.03
CA GLU A 49 6.75 7.11 0.09
C GLU A 49 7.64 5.95 0.53
N ALA A 50 8.04 5.94 1.81
CA ALA A 50 8.83 4.85 2.38
C ALA A 50 8.09 3.51 2.29
N PHE A 51 6.78 3.50 2.57
CA PHE A 51 5.93 2.32 2.48
C PHE A 51 5.82 1.78 1.05
N VAL A 52 5.62 2.65 0.06
CA VAL A 52 5.57 2.25 -1.35
C VAL A 52 6.92 1.69 -1.82
N ALA A 53 8.03 2.33 -1.44
CA ALA A 53 9.37 1.84 -1.76
C ALA A 53 9.64 0.47 -1.14
N ASP A 54 9.18 0.27 0.08
CA ASP A 54 9.28 -1.00 0.80
C ASP A 54 8.43 -2.11 0.17
N LEU A 55 7.18 -1.82 -0.22
CA LEU A 55 6.34 -2.75 -0.96
C LEU A 55 7.01 -3.17 -2.27
N ALA A 56 7.55 -2.22 -3.02
CA ALA A 56 8.25 -2.51 -4.28
C ALA A 56 9.50 -3.38 -4.05
N ARG A 57 10.26 -3.14 -2.97
CA ARG A 57 11.41 -3.99 -2.59
C ARG A 57 10.97 -5.41 -2.23
N ALA A 58 9.86 -5.55 -1.50
CA ALA A 58 9.32 -6.86 -1.15
C ALA A 58 8.84 -7.63 -2.38
N GLU A 59 8.17 -6.96 -3.34
CA GLU A 59 7.76 -7.55 -4.63
C GLU A 59 8.97 -8.01 -5.45
N HIS A 60 10.03 -7.20 -5.54
CA HIS A 60 11.28 -7.57 -6.20
C HIS A 60 11.94 -8.78 -5.55
N ALA A 61 12.10 -8.78 -4.21
CA ALA A 61 12.69 -9.90 -3.49
C ALA A 61 11.87 -11.19 -3.64
N ALA A 62 10.53 -11.09 -3.63
CA ALA A 62 9.65 -12.24 -3.85
C ALA A 62 9.75 -12.79 -5.28
N THR A 63 9.93 -11.91 -6.26
CA THR A 63 10.13 -12.28 -7.67
C THR A 63 11.47 -12.96 -7.88
N GLU A 64 12.54 -12.42 -7.31
CA GLU A 64 13.89 -13.03 -7.37
C GLU A 64 13.91 -14.41 -6.68
N ALA A 65 13.29 -14.54 -5.51
CA ALA A 65 13.17 -15.82 -4.81
C ALA A 65 12.38 -16.86 -5.61
N LYS A 66 11.31 -16.44 -6.30
CA LYS A 66 10.52 -17.33 -7.17
C LYS A 66 11.33 -17.77 -8.39
N THR A 67 12.08 -16.88 -9.01
CA THR A 67 12.95 -17.20 -10.15
C THR A 67 14.09 -18.15 -9.75
N ALA A 68 14.69 -17.95 -8.56
CA ALA A 68 15.75 -18.81 -8.05
C ALA A 68 15.28 -20.25 -7.70
N LEU A 69 13.99 -20.45 -7.44
CA LEU A 69 13.39 -21.77 -7.16
C LEU A 69 12.96 -22.54 -8.43
N LEU A 70 12.99 -21.88 -9.59
CA LEU A 70 12.61 -22.43 -10.89
C LEU A 70 13.82 -22.81 -11.76
N CYS A 71 15.05 -22.60 -11.28
CA CYS A 71 16.30 -23.04 -11.90
C CYS A 71 16.89 -24.22 -11.13
#